data_AF-A0A1M6UK29-F1
#
_entry.id   AF-A0A1M6UK29-F1
#
_cell.length_a   1.000
_cell.length_b   1.000
_cell.length_c   1.000
_cell.angle_alpha   90.00
_cell.angle_beta   90.00
_cell.angle_gamma   90.00
#
_symmetry.space_group_name_H-M   'P 1'
#
loop_
_entity.id
_entity.type
_entity.pdbx_description
1 polymer ?
#
loop_
_entity_poly.entity_id
_entity_poly.type
_entity_poly.pdbx_seq_one_letter_code
_entity_poly.pdbx_strand_id
1 'polypeptide(L)'
;MDKEAMEVLDLGILMLVLALCIVTGVASTFETNRRAYGYNETYMQDKNTTIKNNAYVLTEYGSYDASLSKAELMLVTQIQDSNMPAPKSLKIHDTQFDINYTYKENLSMYGQYMAGAIQNDQKDTRYLVTYEYETDSNGKTANAYYNFAVTN
;
A
#
# COMPACT_ATOMS: atom_id res chain seq x y z
N MET A 1 0.02 -44.15 51.50
CA MET A 1 0.99 -43.03 51.49
C MET A 1 1.80 -43.00 50.21
N ASP A 2 2.45 -44.10 49.79
CA ASP A 2 3.33 -44.05 48.61
C ASP A 2 2.62 -43.82 47.27
N LYS A 3 1.38 -44.31 47.10
CA LYS A 3 0.60 -44.09 45.86
C LYS A 3 0.14 -42.64 45.68
N GLU A 4 -0.36 -42.01 46.75
CA GLU A 4 -0.81 -40.61 46.70
C GLU A 4 0.37 -39.66 46.43
N ALA A 5 1.55 -39.94 47.00
CA ALA A 5 2.76 -39.18 46.71
C ALA A 5 3.19 -39.33 45.24
N MET A 6 3.01 -40.51 44.65
CA MET A 6 3.32 -40.76 43.23
C MET A 6 2.34 -40.04 42.30
N GLU A 7 1.05 -40.00 42.63
CA GLU A 7 0.02 -39.28 41.86
C GLU A 7 0.23 -37.75 41.90
N VAL A 8 0.60 -37.19 43.04
CA VAL A 8 0.93 -35.75 43.17
C VAL A 8 2.18 -35.39 42.36
N LEU A 9 3.18 -36.28 42.35
CA LEU A 9 4.40 -36.10 41.58
C LEU A 9 4.11 -36.18 40.07
N ASP A 10 3.28 -37.12 39.63
CA ASP A 10 2.89 -37.27 38.23
C ASP A 10 2.07 -36.07 37.72
N LEU A 11 1.17 -35.55 38.55
CA LEU A 11 0.43 -34.31 38.29
C LEU A 11 1.39 -33.10 38.19
N GLY A 12 2.41 -33.04 39.04
CA GLY A 12 3.45 -32.00 39.00
C GLY A 12 4.27 -32.04 37.71
N ILE A 13 4.66 -33.24 37.27
CA ILE A 13 5.38 -33.43 35.99
C ILE A 13 4.50 -33.03 34.81
N LEU A 14 3.22 -33.43 34.82
CA LEU A 14 2.25 -33.05 33.78
C LEU A 14 2.15 -31.53 33.65
N MET A 15 2.00 -30.80 34.76
CA MET A 15 1.93 -29.33 34.74
C MET A 15 3.20 -28.70 34.17
N LEU A 16 4.37 -29.25 34.50
CA LEU A 16 5.66 -28.80 33.97
C LEU A 16 5.75 -28.95 32.46
N VAL A 17 5.36 -30.11 31.94
CA VAL A 17 5.36 -30.37 30.49
C VAL A 17 4.38 -29.43 29.77
N LEU A 18 3.19 -29.22 30.34
CA LEU A 18 2.16 -28.37 29.77
C LEU A 18 2.61 -26.90 29.71
N ALA A 19 3.27 -26.41 30.78
CA ALA A 19 3.87 -25.07 30.79
C ALA A 19 4.94 -24.91 29.68
N LEU A 20 5.77 -25.93 29.47
CA LEU A 20 6.81 -25.94 28.44
C LEU A 20 6.21 -25.91 27.02
N CYS A 21 5.13 -26.67 26.80
CA CYS A 21 4.39 -26.65 25.54
C CYS A 21 3.75 -25.27 25.27
N ILE A 22 3.16 -24.63 26.29
CA ILE A 22 2.56 -23.30 26.13
C ILE A 22 3.63 -22.26 25.79
N VAL A 23 4.77 -22.26 26.50
CA VAL A 23 5.86 -21.29 26.26
C VAL A 23 6.40 -21.41 24.83
N THR A 24 6.63 -22.64 24.37
CA THR A 24 7.15 -22.87 23.00
C THR A 24 6.12 -22.52 21.92
N GLY A 25 4.85 -22.87 22.12
CA GLY A 25 3.77 -22.54 21.18
C GLY A 25 3.50 -21.03 21.05
N VAL A 26 3.45 -20.33 22.19
CA VAL A 26 3.25 -18.87 22.21
C VAL A 26 4.43 -18.14 21.59
N ALA A 27 5.67 -18.50 21.95
CA ALA A 27 6.87 -17.88 21.38
C ALA A 27 6.92 -18.05 19.85
N SER A 28 6.65 -19.25 19.34
CA SER A 28 6.62 -19.52 17.89
C SER A 28 5.53 -18.72 17.16
N THR A 29 4.37 -18.56 17.79
CA THR A 29 3.25 -17.77 17.24
C THR A 29 3.62 -16.29 17.17
N PHE A 30 4.23 -15.75 18.22
CA PHE A 30 4.69 -14.35 18.22
C PHE A 30 5.77 -14.09 17.17
N GLU A 31 6.74 -14.98 17.01
CA GLU A 31 7.78 -14.83 15.97
C GLU A 31 7.18 -14.89 14.56
N THR A 32 6.28 -15.84 14.31
CA THR A 32 5.61 -15.98 13.01
C THR A 32 4.78 -14.74 12.68
N ASN A 33 4.03 -14.23 13.67
CA ASN A 33 3.22 -13.04 13.50
C ASN A 33 4.10 -11.81 13.23
N ARG A 34 5.20 -11.65 13.98
CA ARG A 34 6.17 -10.57 13.75
C ARG A 34 6.79 -10.62 12.36
N ARG A 35 7.13 -11.82 11.87
CA ARG A 35 7.63 -12.02 10.50
C ARG A 35 6.59 -11.70 9.45
N ALA A 36 5.32 -12.07 9.66
CA ALA A 36 4.23 -11.74 8.74
C ALA A 36 3.99 -10.23 8.64
N TYR A 37 4.01 -9.51 9.77
CA TYR A 37 3.93 -8.04 9.77
C TYR A 37 5.12 -7.40 9.05
N GLY A 38 6.35 -7.84 9.35
CA GLY A 38 7.54 -7.30 8.68
C GLY A 38 7.57 -7.61 7.18
N TYR A 39 7.09 -8.78 6.77
CA TYR A 39 6.96 -9.15 5.35
C TYR A 39 5.91 -8.29 4.64
N ASN A 40 4.75 -8.05 5.28
CA ASN A 40 3.74 -7.15 4.73
C ASN A 40 4.25 -5.71 4.63
N GLU A 41 4.96 -5.21 5.64
CA GLU A 41 5.58 -3.88 5.59
C GLU A 41 6.60 -3.79 4.44
N THR A 42 7.46 -4.79 4.30
CA THR A 42 8.45 -4.85 3.20
C THR A 42 7.77 -4.96 1.83
N TYR A 43 6.72 -5.78 1.72
CA TYR A 43 5.94 -5.94 0.48
C TYR A 43 5.18 -4.68 0.11
N MET A 44 4.63 -3.94 1.08
CA MET A 44 4.04 -2.63 0.86
C MET A 44 5.09 -1.59 0.47
N GLN A 45 6.30 -1.65 1.01
CA GLN A 45 7.42 -0.78 0.63
C GLN A 45 7.97 -1.10 -0.76
N ASP A 46 8.02 -2.37 -1.18
CA ASP A 46 8.50 -2.80 -2.49
C ASP A 46 7.49 -2.46 -3.61
N LYS A 47 6.19 -2.54 -3.30
CA LYS A 47 5.14 -2.02 -4.19
C LYS A 47 5.05 -0.49 -4.21
N ASN A 48 5.46 0.18 -3.14
CA ASN A 48 5.52 1.64 -3.02
C ASN A 48 6.97 2.12 -2.98
N THR A 49 7.74 1.89 -4.06
CA THR A 49 9.15 2.25 -4.27
C THR A 49 9.50 3.75 -4.09
N THR A 50 8.60 4.56 -3.54
CA THR A 50 8.79 5.98 -3.22
C THR A 50 9.39 6.22 -1.82
N ILE A 51 9.28 5.30 -0.84
CA ILE A 51 9.54 5.67 0.57
C ILE A 51 10.96 5.32 1.07
N LYS A 52 11.61 4.24 0.57
CA LYS A 52 12.94 3.83 1.06
C LYS A 52 14.13 4.16 0.17
N ASN A 53 13.90 4.57 -1.08
CA ASN A 53 14.90 5.34 -1.82
C ASN A 53 14.61 6.82 -1.59
N ASN A 54 15.04 7.29 -0.42
CA ASN A 54 15.55 8.63 -0.20
C ASN A 54 15.08 9.68 -1.22
N ALA A 55 14.10 10.49 -0.80
CA ALA A 55 14.00 11.89 -1.22
C ALA A 55 15.34 12.67 -1.03
N TYR A 56 16.34 12.06 -0.40
CA TYR A 56 17.73 12.49 -0.34
C TYR A 56 18.55 12.26 -1.64
N VAL A 57 18.12 11.42 -2.58
CA VAL A 57 18.81 11.27 -3.89
C VAL A 57 18.26 12.26 -4.92
N LEU A 58 17.08 12.83 -4.68
CA LEU A 58 16.43 13.79 -5.59
C LEU A 58 17.02 15.21 -5.53
N THR A 59 17.90 15.51 -4.58
CA THR A 59 18.42 16.88 -4.39
C THR A 59 19.91 17.08 -4.71
N GLU A 60 20.70 16.04 -4.95
CA GLU A 60 22.17 16.23 -5.08
C GLU A 60 22.83 15.71 -6.36
N TYR A 61 22.21 14.84 -7.16
CA TYR A 61 22.78 14.45 -8.45
C TYR A 61 21.73 14.23 -9.55
N GLY A 62 21.38 15.31 -10.23
CA GLY A 62 20.72 15.28 -11.54
C GLY A 62 19.25 15.65 -11.53
N SER A 63 18.85 16.36 -12.59
CA SER A 63 17.48 16.78 -12.91
C SER A 63 16.55 15.58 -13.09
N TYR A 64 16.17 14.92 -12.00
CA TYR A 64 15.17 13.86 -12.07
C TYR A 64 13.84 14.47 -12.51
N ASP A 65 13.46 14.15 -13.74
CA ASP A 65 12.19 14.55 -14.29
C ASP A 65 11.10 13.66 -13.69
N ALA A 66 10.42 14.17 -12.65
CA ALA A 66 9.30 13.51 -12.00
C ALA A 66 8.02 13.52 -12.85
N SER A 67 8.07 14.05 -14.09
CA SER A 67 6.93 14.03 -14.99
C SER A 67 6.78 12.70 -15.71
N LEU A 68 5.52 12.28 -15.86
CA LEU A 68 5.12 11.04 -16.51
C LEU A 68 4.80 11.32 -17.97
N SER A 69 5.20 10.42 -18.87
CA SER A 69 4.66 10.33 -20.23
C SER A 69 3.25 9.73 -20.22
N LYS A 70 2.54 9.84 -21.34
CA LYS A 70 1.22 9.21 -21.52
C LYS A 70 1.23 7.70 -21.22
N ALA A 71 2.28 7.00 -21.61
CA ALA A 71 2.38 5.56 -21.40
C ALA A 71 2.58 5.23 -19.91
N GLU A 72 3.42 6.00 -19.22
CA GLU A 72 3.66 5.84 -17.79
C GLU A 72 2.40 6.17 -16.98
N LEU A 73 1.69 7.22 -17.35
CA LEU A 73 0.40 7.58 -16.77
C LEU A 73 -0.63 6.46 -16.92
N MET A 74 -0.74 5.87 -18.12
CA MET A 74 -1.63 4.72 -18.37
C MET A 74 -1.31 3.53 -17.47
N LEU A 75 -0.03 3.24 -17.21
CA LEU A 75 0.36 2.14 -16.33
C LEU A 75 0.02 2.41 -14.86
N VAL A 76 0.20 3.64 -14.38
CA VAL A 76 -0.14 4.03 -12.99
C VAL A 76 -1.63 3.82 -12.69
N THR A 77 -2.51 4.04 -13.66
CA THR A 77 -3.95 3.81 -13.49
C THR A 77 -4.36 2.34 -13.44
N GLN A 78 -3.51 1.44 -13.93
CA GLN A 78 -3.82 0.02 -14.03
C GLN A 78 -3.35 -0.79 -12.81
N ILE A 79 -2.44 -0.25 -11.99
CA ILE A 79 -1.81 -1.00 -10.89
C ILE A 79 -2.30 -0.45 -9.54
N GLN A 80 -3.61 -0.47 -9.28
CA GLN A 80 -4.16 -0.03 -7.99
C GLN A 80 -4.82 -1.19 -7.23
N ASP A 81 -4.14 -1.67 -6.19
CA ASP A 81 -4.58 -2.81 -5.39
C ASP A 81 -5.36 -2.33 -4.14
N SER A 82 -5.96 -3.27 -3.41
CA SER A 82 -6.70 -3.02 -2.16
C SER A 82 -5.85 -2.26 -1.14
N ASN A 83 -4.54 -2.50 -1.12
CA ASN A 83 -3.56 -1.93 -0.21
C ASN A 83 -3.03 -0.55 -0.62
N MET A 84 -3.55 0.06 -1.70
CA MET A 84 -3.11 1.39 -2.08
C MET A 84 -3.56 2.45 -1.05
N PRO A 85 -2.65 3.36 -0.62
CA PRO A 85 -3.01 4.44 0.28
C PRO A 85 -4.11 5.34 -0.29
N ALA A 86 -4.96 5.86 0.59
CA ALA A 86 -5.93 6.88 0.22
C ALA A 86 -5.22 8.20 -0.13
N PRO A 87 -5.76 9.00 -1.06
CA PRO A 87 -7.03 8.82 -1.76
C PRO A 87 -6.89 7.90 -2.99
N LYS A 88 -7.94 7.12 -3.25
CA LYS A 88 -8.05 6.30 -4.46
C LYS A 88 -8.70 7.05 -5.63
N SER A 89 -8.70 8.38 -5.56
CA SER A 89 -9.32 9.25 -6.55
C SER A 89 -8.22 9.86 -7.42
N LEU A 90 -8.35 9.72 -8.74
CA LEU A 90 -7.44 10.29 -9.72
C LEU A 90 -8.18 11.34 -10.53
N LYS A 91 -7.53 12.47 -10.78
CA LYS A 91 -8.05 13.55 -11.62
C LYS A 91 -7.06 13.89 -12.72
N ILE A 92 -7.56 13.96 -13.94
CA ILE A 92 -6.81 14.45 -15.10
C ILE A 92 -7.72 15.31 -15.95
N HIS A 93 -7.27 16.53 -16.28
CA HIS A 93 -8.12 17.55 -16.90
C HIS A 93 -9.44 17.70 -16.11
N ASP A 94 -10.59 17.54 -16.80
CA ASP A 94 -11.92 17.57 -16.20
C ASP A 94 -12.45 16.18 -15.78
N THR A 95 -11.65 15.12 -15.97
CA THR A 95 -12.05 13.74 -15.66
C THR A 95 -11.49 13.33 -14.30
N GLN A 96 -12.38 13.18 -13.32
CA GLN A 96 -12.06 12.59 -12.01
C GLN A 96 -12.75 11.23 -11.88
N PHE A 97 -12.03 10.22 -11.42
CA PHE A 97 -12.58 8.88 -11.19
C PHE A 97 -11.94 8.20 -9.98
N ASP A 98 -12.75 7.40 -9.29
CA ASP A 98 -12.34 6.65 -8.11
C ASP A 98 -11.99 5.20 -8.46
N ILE A 99 -10.77 4.79 -8.16
CA ILE A 99 -10.28 3.43 -8.34
C ILE A 99 -10.47 2.65 -7.05
N ASN A 100 -11.68 2.12 -6.82
CA ASN A 100 -11.97 1.36 -5.61
C ASN A 100 -11.09 0.09 -5.50
N TYR A 101 -11.00 -0.66 -6.59
CA TYR A 101 -10.21 -1.88 -6.70
C TYR A 101 -10.05 -2.30 -8.18
N THR A 102 -8.81 -2.41 -8.66
CA THR A 102 -8.55 -2.95 -10.00
C THR A 102 -8.45 -4.49 -9.95
N TYR A 103 -9.61 -5.16 -9.90
CA TYR A 103 -9.68 -6.58 -10.25
C TYR A 103 -9.55 -6.72 -11.77
N LYS A 104 -9.09 -7.88 -12.28
CA LYS A 104 -8.73 -8.09 -13.68
C LYS A 104 -9.77 -7.57 -14.69
N GLU A 105 -11.04 -7.69 -14.36
CA GLU A 105 -12.17 -7.29 -15.20
C GLU A 105 -12.34 -5.77 -15.32
N ASN A 106 -11.92 -5.00 -14.30
CA ASN A 106 -12.05 -3.55 -14.27
C ASN A 106 -10.80 -2.81 -14.76
N LEU A 107 -9.67 -3.51 -14.97
CA LEU A 107 -8.42 -2.94 -15.50
C LEU A 107 -8.63 -2.22 -16.84
N SER A 108 -9.39 -2.86 -17.73
CA SER A 108 -9.68 -2.31 -19.06
C SER A 108 -10.55 -1.05 -18.98
N MET A 109 -11.50 -1.00 -18.05
CA MET A 109 -12.41 0.14 -17.87
C MET A 109 -11.66 1.40 -17.41
N TYR A 110 -10.84 1.29 -16.36
CA TYR A 110 -10.04 2.43 -15.89
C TYR A 110 -8.99 2.87 -16.92
N GLY A 111 -8.39 1.90 -17.64
CA GLY A 111 -7.51 2.19 -18.76
C GLY A 111 -8.22 2.95 -19.89
N GLN A 112 -9.48 2.64 -20.18
CA GLN A 112 -10.28 3.39 -21.17
C GLN A 112 -10.63 4.81 -20.71
N TYR A 113 -10.97 5.00 -19.43
CA TYR A 113 -11.22 6.34 -18.88
C TYR A 113 -9.98 7.23 -18.98
N MET A 114 -8.82 6.70 -18.57
CA MET A 114 -7.56 7.43 -18.68
C MET A 114 -7.18 7.68 -20.15
N ALA A 115 -7.27 6.66 -21.01
CA ALA A 115 -6.97 6.80 -22.43
C ALA A 115 -7.85 7.85 -23.11
N GLY A 116 -9.15 7.89 -22.79
CA GLY A 116 -10.08 8.89 -23.29
C GLY A 116 -9.73 10.30 -22.82
N ALA A 117 -9.35 10.47 -21.55
CA ALA A 117 -8.99 11.76 -20.99
C ALA A 117 -7.73 12.36 -21.64
N ILE A 118 -6.76 11.54 -22.03
CA ILE A 118 -5.47 12.00 -22.62
C ILE A 118 -5.37 11.81 -24.13
N GLN A 119 -6.44 11.36 -24.79
CA GLN A 119 -6.41 11.02 -26.21
C GLN A 119 -5.97 12.19 -27.09
N ASN A 120 -6.42 13.40 -26.74
CA ASN A 120 -6.20 14.62 -27.52
C ASN A 120 -4.92 15.36 -27.16
N ASP A 121 -4.21 14.96 -26.10
CA ASP A 121 -2.97 15.61 -25.69
C ASP A 121 -1.87 15.38 -26.73
N GLN A 122 -0.84 16.21 -26.75
CA GLN A 122 0.29 16.00 -27.67
C GLN A 122 1.12 14.79 -27.25
N LYS A 123 1.81 14.14 -28.19
CA LYS A 123 2.62 12.94 -27.91
C LYS A 123 3.66 13.19 -26.81
N ASP A 124 4.24 14.38 -26.80
CA ASP A 124 5.32 14.78 -25.89
C ASP A 124 4.79 15.47 -24.61
N THR A 125 3.48 15.45 -24.38
CA THR A 125 2.88 15.96 -23.14
C THR A 125 3.39 15.19 -21.93
N ARG A 126 3.78 15.95 -20.91
CA ARG A 126 4.30 15.46 -19.64
C ARG A 126 3.32 15.81 -18.51
N TYR A 127 3.15 14.89 -17.56
CA TYR A 127 2.19 15.04 -16.46
C TYR A 127 2.91 15.02 -15.12
N LEU A 128 2.67 16.04 -14.30
CA LEU A 128 3.13 16.07 -12.92
C LEU A 128 2.02 15.56 -12.00
N VAL A 129 2.40 14.71 -11.04
CA VAL A 129 1.47 14.20 -10.03
C VAL A 129 1.50 15.12 -8.82
N THR A 130 0.36 15.72 -8.48
CA THR A 130 0.18 16.50 -7.26
C THR A 130 -0.93 15.90 -6.40
N TYR A 131 -0.77 15.97 -5.08
CA TYR A 131 -1.85 15.63 -4.15
C TYR A 131 -2.65 16.89 -3.86
N GLU A 132 -3.95 16.84 -4.12
CA GLU A 132 -4.88 17.94 -3.88
C GLU A 132 -6.03 17.46 -2.99
N TYR A 133 -6.55 18.39 -2.19
CA TYR A 133 -7.69 18.14 -1.33
C TYR A 133 -8.55 19.39 -1.17
N GLU A 134 -9.85 19.18 -1.03
CA GLU A 134 -10.83 20.20 -0.76
C GLU A 134 -11.35 20.03 0.68
N THR A 135 -11.50 21.13 1.39
CA THR A 135 -12.01 21.15 2.75
C THR A 135 -13.47 21.61 2.79
N ASP A 136 -14.25 21.03 3.69
CA ASP A 136 -15.60 21.50 3.99
C ASP A 136 -15.57 22.81 4.80
N SER A 137 -16.75 23.39 5.04
CA SER A 137 -16.92 24.58 5.88
C SER A 137 -16.50 24.39 7.35
N ASN A 138 -16.21 23.16 7.77
CA ASN A 138 -15.73 22.81 9.11
C ASN A 138 -14.22 22.50 9.13
N GLY A 139 -13.52 22.67 7.99
CA GLY A 139 -12.09 22.39 7.86
C GLY A 139 -11.74 20.89 7.77
N LYS A 140 -12.72 20.00 7.58
CA LYS A 140 -12.48 18.57 7.32
C LYS A 140 -12.27 18.33 5.84
N THR A 141 -11.41 17.38 5.49
CA THR A 141 -11.24 16.96 4.09
C THR A 141 -12.55 16.37 3.55
N ALA A 142 -13.15 17.06 2.57
CA ALA A 142 -14.36 16.65 1.88
C ALA A 142 -14.04 15.80 0.65
N ASN A 143 -12.96 16.16 -0.06
CA ASN A 143 -12.50 15.50 -1.27
C ASN A 143 -10.97 15.48 -1.26
N ALA A 144 -10.36 14.40 -1.71
CA ALA A 144 -8.92 14.30 -1.86
C ALA A 144 -8.62 13.43 -3.08
N TYR A 145 -7.69 13.86 -3.91
CA TYR A 145 -7.36 13.19 -5.17
C TYR A 145 -5.91 13.46 -5.59
N TYR A 146 -5.38 12.57 -6.43
CA TYR A 146 -4.14 12.83 -7.15
C TYR A 146 -4.47 13.50 -8.48
N ASN A 147 -3.96 14.71 -8.69
CA ASN A 147 -4.11 15.47 -9.92
C ASN A 147 -2.91 15.24 -10.84
N PHE A 148 -3.17 14.91 -12.10
CA PHE A 148 -2.18 14.80 -13.16
C PHE A 148 -2.22 16.06 -14.02
N ALA A 149 -1.50 17.08 -13.57
CA ALA A 149 -1.45 18.36 -14.26
C ALA A 149 -0.47 18.31 -15.44
N VAL A 150 -0.86 18.88 -16.58
CA VAL A 150 0.03 19.03 -17.74
C VAL A 150 1.11 20.06 -17.42
N THR A 151 2.37 19.66 -17.58
CA THR A 151 3.50 20.59 -17.55
C THR A 151 3.77 21.07 -18.97
N ASN A 152 3.66 22.39 -19.20
CA ASN A 152 4.09 23.05 -20.43
C ASN A 152 5.60 23.24 -20.45
#